data_AF-A0A2G5T7T8-F1
#
_entry.id   AF-A0A2G5T7T8-F1
#
_cell.length_a   1.000
_cell.length_b   1.000
_cell.length_c   1.000
_cell.angle_alpha   90.00
_cell.angle_beta   90.00
_cell.angle_gamma   90.00
#
_symmetry.space_group_name_H-M   'P 1'
#
loop_
_entity.id
_entity.type
_entity.pdbx_description
1 polymer ?
#
loop_
_entity_poly.entity_id
_entity_poly.type
_entity_poly.pdbx_seq_one_letter_code
_entity_poly.pdbx_strand_id
1 'polypeptide(L)'
;MRPLMILLLMVGWVSPFELLKVDTGKWTLVSTSSQEPLNYTVIQNPRKSFSRYGIVYYWSGYYKPTKSNPRKCVFLRNHPEWPFGERILPNGTMVTGVEFGCASDQYCRAYKCDTSMTAALIWGSMLLTATIFSIGIIVRHVIITHRQAEVNQDMEMRGVYVPVVIVSGATSRDQGVPEQVNK
;
A
#
# COMPACT_ATOMS: atom_id res chain seq x y z
N MET A 1 7.01 23.65 36.50
CA MET A 1 7.25 22.51 35.59
C MET A 1 7.51 23.07 34.21
N ARG A 2 8.74 22.92 33.70
CA ARG A 2 9.23 23.55 32.47
C ARG A 2 8.92 22.66 31.26
N PRO A 3 8.42 23.21 30.14
CA PRO A 3 8.52 22.56 28.83
C PRO A 3 9.88 22.93 28.21
N LEU A 4 10.63 21.96 27.70
CA LEU A 4 11.87 22.26 26.97
C LEU A 4 12.13 21.25 25.84
N MET A 5 12.20 21.82 24.63
CA MET A 5 12.97 21.44 23.43
C MET A 5 12.85 20.00 22.89
N ILE A 6 12.27 19.78 21.69
CA ILE A 6 12.87 19.99 20.36
C ILE A 6 14.25 19.31 20.24
N LEU A 7 14.29 18.14 19.59
CA LEU A 7 15.48 17.64 18.92
C LEU A 7 15.10 17.10 17.53
N LEU A 8 15.30 17.93 16.52
CA LEU A 8 15.42 17.56 15.12
C LEU A 8 16.77 16.87 14.92
N LEU A 9 16.76 15.65 14.37
CA LEU A 9 17.96 15.04 13.78
C LEU A 9 17.66 14.66 12.33
N MET A 10 17.78 15.66 11.47
CA MET A 10 18.06 15.51 10.04
C MET A 10 19.54 15.86 9.85
N VAL A 11 20.38 14.84 9.68
CA VAL A 11 21.76 14.96 9.21
C VAL A 11 21.90 13.79 8.22
N GLY A 12 21.98 13.97 6.90
CA GLY A 12 22.76 14.98 6.20
C GLY A 12 24.13 14.40 5.83
N TRP A 13 24.15 13.30 5.06
CA TRP A 13 25.36 12.78 4.42
C TRP A 13 25.24 13.00 2.91
N VAL A 14 25.57 14.23 2.52
CA VAL A 14 25.94 14.57 1.16
C VAL A 14 27.45 14.45 1.11
N SER A 15 27.95 13.39 0.47
CA SER A 15 29.39 13.19 0.26
C SER A 15 29.95 14.25 -0.70
N PRO A 16 31.19 14.70 -0.50
CA PRO A 16 31.82 15.75 -1.28
C PRO A 16 32.14 15.29 -2.70
N PHE A 17 31.68 16.09 -3.66
CA PHE A 17 32.21 16.13 -5.02
C PHE A 17 33.67 16.60 -4.96
N GLU A 18 34.61 15.69 -5.20
CA GLU A 18 35.99 16.06 -5.54
C GLU A 18 36.05 16.42 -7.03
N LEU A 19 36.35 17.70 -7.26
CA LEU A 19 36.62 18.31 -8.55
C LEU A 19 37.91 17.73 -9.13
N LEU A 20 37.80 16.84 -10.12
CA LEU A 20 38.95 16.42 -10.92
C LEU A 20 39.27 17.50 -11.98
N LYS A 21 40.36 18.21 -11.68
CA LYS A 21 41.11 19.15 -12.51
C LYS A 21 41.34 18.59 -13.92
N VAL A 22 40.83 19.29 -14.93
CA VAL A 22 41.17 19.08 -16.35
C VAL A 22 42.57 19.64 -16.56
N ASP A 23 43.57 18.76 -16.65
CA ASP A 23 44.90 19.10 -17.15
C ASP A 23 45.13 18.35 -18.46
N THR A 24 45.18 19.11 -19.55
CA THR A 24 45.54 18.66 -20.89
C THR A 24 47.00 18.22 -20.89
N GLY A 25 47.23 16.93 -20.69
CA GLY A 25 48.53 16.29 -20.78
C GLY A 25 48.44 15.00 -21.57
N LYS A 26 49.13 14.96 -22.70
CA LYS A 26 49.29 13.80 -23.58
C LYS A 26 49.84 12.60 -22.80
N TRP A 27 49.06 11.53 -22.69
CA TRP A 27 49.51 10.23 -22.21
C TRP A 27 49.47 9.22 -23.35
N THR A 28 50.62 8.94 -23.96
CA THR A 28 50.85 7.71 -24.72
C THR A 28 50.95 6.57 -23.72
N LEU A 29 49.90 5.77 -23.61
CA LEU A 29 49.88 4.58 -22.75
C LEU A 29 50.36 3.39 -23.58
N VAL A 30 51.60 3.02 -23.30
CA VAL A 30 52.24 1.77 -23.73
C VAL A 30 51.30 0.62 -23.40
N SER A 31 50.92 -0.15 -24.43
CA SER A 31 50.21 -1.41 -24.31
C SER A 31 51.08 -2.40 -23.53
N THR A 32 50.92 -2.41 -22.21
CA THR A 32 51.43 -3.51 -21.40
C THR A 32 50.27 -4.47 -21.24
N SER A 33 50.24 -5.48 -22.11
CA SER A 33 49.47 -6.71 -21.93
C SER A 33 49.96 -7.41 -20.67
N SER A 34 49.62 -6.89 -19.49
CA SER A 34 49.62 -7.67 -18.26
C SER A 34 48.35 -8.51 -18.28
N GLN A 35 48.40 -9.64 -19.00
CA GLN A 35 47.48 -10.75 -18.76
C GLN A 35 47.75 -11.24 -17.34
N GLU A 36 47.12 -10.58 -16.38
CA GLU A 36 46.76 -11.21 -15.12
C GLU A 36 45.98 -12.48 -15.50
N PRO A 37 46.33 -13.66 -14.97
CA PRO A 37 45.64 -14.89 -15.33
C PRO A 37 44.18 -14.74 -14.94
N LEU A 38 43.33 -14.43 -15.91
CA LEU A 38 41.88 -14.40 -15.77
C LEU A 38 41.48 -15.75 -15.20
N ASN A 39 41.09 -15.76 -13.92
CA ASN A 39 40.67 -16.95 -13.21
C ASN A 39 39.25 -17.29 -13.67
N TYR A 40 39.13 -17.77 -14.91
CA TYR A 40 37.87 -18.17 -15.49
C TYR A 40 37.54 -19.61 -15.10
N THR A 41 36.30 -19.85 -14.69
CA THR A 41 35.84 -21.21 -14.41
C THR A 41 35.16 -21.78 -15.65
N VAL A 42 35.69 -22.89 -16.18
CA VAL A 42 35.07 -23.60 -17.30
C VAL A 42 33.89 -24.43 -16.81
N ILE A 43 32.72 -24.23 -17.41
CA ILE A 43 31.54 -25.04 -17.14
C ILE A 43 31.68 -26.36 -17.90
N GLN A 44 31.99 -27.45 -17.20
CA GLN A 44 32.16 -28.76 -17.83
C GLN A 44 30.87 -29.30 -18.46
N ASN A 45 29.71 -29.02 -17.86
CA ASN A 45 28.42 -29.47 -18.37
C ASN A 45 27.35 -28.36 -18.30
N PRO A 46 27.09 -27.64 -19.41
CA PRO A 46 26.13 -26.53 -19.43
C PRO A 46 24.67 -27.00 -19.37
N ARG A 47 24.38 -28.29 -19.54
CA ARG A 47 23.02 -28.84 -19.37
C ARG A 47 22.64 -29.06 -17.92
N LYS A 48 23.63 -29.17 -17.03
CA LYS A 48 23.41 -29.44 -15.62
C LYS A 48 22.96 -28.15 -14.92
N SER A 49 21.84 -28.23 -14.21
CA SER A 49 21.40 -27.15 -13.35
C SER A 49 22.29 -27.03 -12.11
N PHE A 50 22.28 -25.86 -11.49
CA PHE A 50 22.99 -25.61 -10.24
C PHE A 50 22.09 -24.81 -9.30
N SER A 51 22.19 -25.10 -8.00
CA SER A 51 21.42 -24.40 -6.97
C SER A 51 22.26 -23.32 -6.33
N ARG A 52 21.71 -22.10 -6.22
CA ARG A 52 22.32 -20.99 -5.48
C ARG A 52 21.23 -20.11 -4.89
N TYR A 53 21.45 -19.50 -3.73
CA TYR A 53 20.45 -18.63 -3.10
C TYR A 53 19.06 -19.28 -2.94
N GLY A 54 19.01 -20.61 -2.78
CA GLY A 54 17.76 -21.37 -2.69
C GLY A 54 17.00 -21.56 -4.01
N ILE A 55 17.57 -21.15 -5.14
CA ILE A 55 16.94 -21.23 -6.47
C ILE A 55 17.79 -22.11 -7.39
N VAL A 56 17.12 -22.90 -8.23
CA VAL A 56 17.77 -23.71 -9.27
C VAL A 56 17.92 -22.88 -10.54
N TYR A 57 19.16 -22.64 -10.95
CA TYR A 57 19.51 -21.95 -12.18
C TYR A 57 19.97 -22.92 -13.26
N TYR A 58 19.80 -22.46 -14.48
CA TYR A 58 20.19 -23.12 -15.71
C TYR A 58 21.00 -22.14 -16.53
N TRP A 59 21.95 -22.63 -17.31
CA TRP A 59 22.64 -21.78 -18.27
C TRP A 59 21.68 -21.39 -19.40
N SER A 60 21.95 -20.25 -20.04
CA SER A 60 21.13 -19.72 -21.15
C SER A 60 20.80 -20.81 -22.17
N GLY A 61 19.51 -20.98 -22.49
CA GLY A 61 19.01 -21.98 -23.44
C GLY A 61 18.71 -23.37 -22.88
N TYR A 62 19.03 -23.65 -21.61
CA TYR A 62 18.81 -24.97 -21.00
C TYR A 62 17.64 -25.03 -20.01
N TYR A 63 17.01 -23.90 -19.70
CA TYR A 63 15.83 -23.90 -18.85
C TYR A 63 14.62 -24.50 -19.58
N LYS A 64 13.91 -25.40 -18.88
CA LYS A 64 12.63 -25.94 -19.32
C LYS A 64 11.54 -25.56 -18.31
N PRO A 65 10.47 -24.87 -18.74
CA PRO A 65 9.37 -24.52 -17.86
C PRO A 65 8.68 -25.80 -17.35
N THR A 66 8.34 -25.81 -16.07
CA THR A 66 7.63 -26.91 -15.41
C THR A 66 6.24 -26.45 -14.95
N LYS A 67 5.37 -27.39 -14.55
CA LYS A 67 4.05 -27.03 -13.99
C LYS A 67 4.17 -26.17 -12.72
N SER A 68 5.20 -26.39 -11.91
CA SER A 68 5.47 -25.61 -10.70
C SER A 68 6.03 -24.22 -11.00
N ASN A 69 6.90 -24.13 -12.01
CA ASN A 69 7.56 -22.89 -12.41
C ASN A 69 7.28 -22.64 -13.90
N PRO A 70 6.11 -22.11 -14.25
CA PRO A 70 5.76 -21.86 -15.65
C PRO A 70 6.46 -20.62 -16.22
N ARG A 71 6.90 -19.69 -15.36
CA ARG A 71 7.50 -18.42 -15.79
C ARG A 71 9.02 -18.54 -15.89
N LYS A 72 9.54 -18.32 -17.11
CA LYS A 72 10.98 -18.23 -17.39
C LYS A 72 11.49 -16.82 -17.08
N CYS A 73 12.48 -16.72 -16.20
CA CYS A 73 13.24 -15.50 -15.91
C CYS A 73 14.65 -15.63 -16.51
N VAL A 74 15.16 -14.54 -17.06
CA VAL A 74 16.51 -14.47 -17.64
C VAL A 74 17.30 -13.39 -16.91
N PHE A 75 18.47 -13.74 -16.40
CA PHE A 75 19.40 -12.82 -15.77
C PHE A 75 20.68 -12.77 -16.59
N LEU A 76 20.96 -11.60 -17.17
CA LEU A 76 22.06 -11.39 -18.10
C LEU A 76 23.38 -11.13 -17.38
N ARG A 77 24.49 -11.54 -18.00
CA ARG A 77 25.85 -11.29 -17.45
C ARG A 77 26.17 -9.80 -17.31
N ASN A 78 25.64 -8.96 -18.20
CA ASN A 78 25.92 -7.52 -18.22
C ASN A 78 25.28 -6.76 -17.04
N HIS A 79 24.59 -7.44 -16.13
CA HIS A 79 24.05 -6.82 -14.93
C HIS A 79 25.20 -6.39 -13.98
N PRO A 80 25.18 -5.17 -13.41
CA PRO A 80 26.26 -4.68 -12.55
C PRO A 80 26.49 -5.56 -11.31
N GLU A 81 25.45 -6.25 -10.84
CA GLU A 81 25.48 -7.15 -9.67
C GLU A 81 25.58 -8.64 -10.05
N TRP A 82 26.35 -9.01 -11.08
CA TRP A 82 26.47 -10.41 -11.51
C TRP A 82 27.20 -11.29 -10.47
N PRO A 83 26.53 -12.24 -9.79
CA PRO A 83 27.14 -12.97 -8.68
C PRO A 83 27.84 -14.26 -9.11
N PHE A 84 27.77 -14.66 -10.38
CA PHE A 84 28.24 -15.97 -10.84
C PHE A 84 29.71 -15.99 -11.29
N GLY A 85 30.38 -14.84 -11.23
CA GLY A 85 31.78 -14.66 -11.64
C GLY A 85 31.98 -14.86 -13.14
N GLU A 86 33.24 -14.91 -13.55
CA GLU A 86 33.61 -15.18 -14.94
C GLU A 86 33.56 -16.67 -15.24
N ARG A 87 32.58 -17.06 -16.07
CA ARG A 87 32.38 -18.43 -16.50
C ARG A 87 32.32 -18.52 -18.01
N ILE A 88 33.00 -19.52 -18.53
CA ILE A 88 33.02 -19.83 -19.96
C ILE A 88 32.42 -21.21 -20.21
N LEU A 89 31.75 -21.33 -21.35
CA LEU A 89 31.30 -22.61 -21.88
C LEU A 89 32.52 -23.42 -22.33
N PRO A 90 32.39 -24.75 -22.45
CA PRO A 90 33.49 -25.61 -22.89
C PRO A 90 33.94 -25.27 -24.33
N ASN A 91 33.09 -24.58 -25.09
CA ASN A 91 33.37 -24.10 -26.45
C ASN A 91 34.20 -22.80 -26.47
N GLY A 92 34.64 -22.28 -25.31
CA GLY A 92 35.35 -21.01 -25.18
C GLY A 92 34.47 -19.77 -25.26
N THR A 93 33.17 -19.92 -25.55
CA THR A 93 32.21 -18.82 -25.52
C THR A 93 31.89 -18.41 -24.09
N MET A 94 31.82 -17.10 -23.85
CA MET A 94 31.39 -16.59 -22.56
C MET A 94 29.89 -16.86 -22.34
N VAL A 95 29.51 -17.11 -21.09
CA VAL A 95 28.11 -17.26 -20.72
C VAL A 95 27.36 -15.93 -20.95
N THR A 96 26.24 -15.98 -21.66
CA THR A 96 25.38 -14.80 -21.90
C THR A 96 24.54 -14.43 -20.66
N GLY A 97 24.14 -15.44 -19.89
CA GLY A 97 23.32 -15.27 -18.71
C GLY A 97 22.90 -16.62 -18.11
N VAL A 98 22.09 -16.53 -17.05
CA VAL A 98 21.43 -17.66 -16.40
C VAL A 98 19.92 -17.51 -16.52
N GLU A 99 19.24 -18.64 -16.52
CA GLU A 99 17.80 -18.76 -16.62
C GLU A 99 17.29 -19.49 -15.38
N PHE A 100 16.17 -19.04 -14.84
CA PHE A 100 15.52 -19.69 -13.70
C PHE A 100 14.01 -19.58 -13.82
N GLY A 101 13.32 -20.42 -13.06
CA GLY A 101 11.87 -20.48 -13.06
C GLY A 101 11.28 -19.86 -11.81
N CYS A 102 10.25 -19.03 -11.97
CA CYS A 102 9.42 -18.57 -10.85
C CYS A 102 8.02 -19.17 -10.93
N ALA A 103 7.36 -19.23 -9.78
CA ALA A 103 5.95 -19.59 -9.67
C ALA A 103 5.06 -18.54 -10.37
N SER A 104 3.81 -18.91 -10.65
CA SER A 104 2.86 -18.06 -11.38
C SER A 104 2.48 -16.77 -10.63
N ASP A 105 2.51 -16.79 -9.30
CA ASP A 105 2.23 -15.69 -8.39
C ASP A 105 3.46 -14.80 -8.11
N GLN A 106 4.63 -15.22 -8.61
CA GLN A 106 5.91 -14.54 -8.42
C GLN A 106 6.36 -13.82 -9.69
N TYR A 107 7.20 -12.81 -9.50
CA TYR A 107 7.77 -11.98 -10.55
C TYR A 107 9.30 -12.08 -10.56
N CYS A 108 9.90 -11.98 -11.75
CA CYS A 108 11.34 -11.99 -11.92
C CYS A 108 11.93 -10.66 -11.44
N ARG A 109 12.79 -10.68 -10.42
CA ARG A 109 13.51 -9.49 -9.97
C ARG A 109 14.99 -9.79 -9.79
N ALA A 110 15.80 -9.26 -10.70
CA ALA A 110 17.25 -9.53 -10.76
C ALA A 110 17.54 -11.04 -10.76
N TYR A 111 18.20 -11.54 -9.70
CA TYR A 111 18.53 -12.95 -9.52
C TYR A 111 17.53 -13.71 -8.63
N LYS A 112 16.37 -13.14 -8.27
CA LYS A 112 15.41 -13.82 -7.38
C LYS A 112 13.97 -13.72 -7.89
N CYS A 113 13.12 -14.60 -7.37
CA CYS A 113 11.68 -14.50 -7.52
C CYS A 113 11.13 -13.65 -6.37
N ASP A 114 10.45 -12.56 -6.69
CA ASP A 114 9.79 -11.71 -5.69
C ASP A 114 8.29 -12.04 -5.68
N THR A 115 7.70 -12.11 -4.49
CA THR A 115 6.27 -12.32 -4.38
C THR A 115 5.55 -11.03 -4.73
N SER A 116 4.42 -11.18 -5.41
CA SER A 116 3.62 -10.02 -5.77
C SER A 116 3.09 -9.35 -4.49
N MET A 117 3.44 -8.08 -4.27
CA MET A 117 2.85 -7.24 -3.20
C MET A 117 1.37 -6.92 -3.47
N THR A 118 0.70 -7.71 -4.32
CA THR A 118 -0.71 -7.57 -4.66
C THR A 118 -1.57 -7.72 -3.42
N ALA A 119 -1.25 -8.63 -2.51
CA ALA A 119 -1.98 -8.78 -1.26
C ALA A 119 -1.99 -7.48 -0.46
N ALA A 120 -0.82 -6.87 -0.21
CA ALA A 120 -0.73 -5.61 0.53
C ALA A 120 -1.48 -4.46 -0.15
N LEU A 121 -1.41 -4.37 -1.48
CA LEU A 121 -2.16 -3.39 -2.27
C LEU A 121 -3.68 -3.63 -2.22
N ILE A 122 -4.13 -4.88 -2.25
CA ILE A 122 -5.54 -5.26 -2.13
C ILE A 122 -6.07 -4.88 -0.75
N TRP A 123 -5.34 -5.24 0.32
CA TRP A 123 -5.70 -4.87 1.69
C TRP A 123 -5.71 -3.35 1.89
N GLY A 124 -4.72 -2.65 1.34
CA GLY A 124 -4.66 -1.19 1.37
C GLY A 124 -5.84 -0.54 0.65
N SER A 125 -6.21 -1.07 -0.53
CA SER A 125 -7.38 -0.60 -1.29
C SER A 125 -8.70 -0.85 -0.56
N MET A 126 -8.88 -2.04 0.03
CA MET A 126 -10.05 -2.36 0.88
C MET A 126 -10.16 -1.39 2.07
N LEU A 127 -9.05 -1.08 2.74
CA LEU A 127 -9.05 -0.16 3.87
C LEU A 127 -9.39 1.27 3.43
N LEU A 128 -8.82 1.75 2.33
CA LEU A 128 -9.12 3.07 1.79
C LEU A 128 -10.59 3.21 1.39
N THR A 129 -11.15 2.23 0.69
CA THR A 129 -12.57 2.27 0.31
C THR A 129 -13.47 2.26 1.55
N ALA A 130 -13.19 1.43 2.54
CA ALA A 130 -13.94 1.41 3.81
C ALA A 130 -13.93 2.79 4.50
N THR A 131 -12.78 3.47 4.57
CA THR A 131 -12.71 4.81 5.19
C THR A 131 -13.56 5.85 4.47
N ILE A 132 -13.55 5.87 3.14
CA ILE A 132 -14.36 6.79 2.32
C ILE A 132 -15.85 6.55 2.57
N PHE A 133 -16.28 5.29 2.60
CA PHE A 133 -17.67 4.93 2.89
C PHE A 133 -18.09 5.36 4.30
N SER A 134 -17.26 5.13 5.32
CA SER A 134 -17.55 5.56 6.69
C SER A 134 -17.72 7.08 6.80
N ILE A 135 -16.82 7.86 6.17
CA ILE A 135 -16.92 9.32 6.15
C ILE A 135 -18.23 9.77 5.46
N GLY A 136 -18.59 9.14 4.33
CA GLY A 136 -19.83 9.44 3.62
C GLY A 136 -21.09 9.21 4.47
N ILE A 137 -21.12 8.13 5.26
CA ILE A 137 -22.23 7.84 6.17
C ILE A 137 -22.30 8.88 7.28
N ILE A 138 -21.16 9.23 7.90
CA ILE A 138 -21.11 10.21 8.99
C ILE A 138 -21.59 11.58 8.50
N VAL A 139 -21.08 12.06 7.36
CA VAL A 139 -21.48 13.35 6.78
C VAL A 139 -22.98 13.37 6.49
N ARG A 140 -23.51 12.31 5.88
CA ARG A 140 -24.95 12.20 5.60
C ARG A 140 -25.77 12.21 6.89
N HIS A 141 -25.32 11.52 7.93
CA HIS A 141 -26.02 11.47 9.21
C HIS A 141 -26.06 12.86 9.86
N VAL A 142 -24.93 13.58 9.90
CA VAL A 142 -24.84 14.95 10.44
C VAL A 142 -25.79 15.89 9.71
N ILE A 143 -25.87 15.85 8.38
CA ILE A 143 -26.79 16.72 7.60
C ILE A 143 -28.26 16.43 7.96
N ILE A 144 -28.63 15.15 8.09
CA ILE A 144 -30.00 14.75 8.44
C ILE A 144 -30.34 15.21 9.86
N THR A 145 -29.44 14.97 10.83
CA THR A 145 -29.65 15.38 12.22
C THR A 145 -29.76 16.90 12.35
N HIS A 146 -28.94 17.65 11.62
CA HIS A 146 -29.00 19.12 11.65
C HIS A 146 -30.32 19.64 11.07
N ARG A 147 -30.81 19.03 9.97
CA ARG A 147 -32.14 19.34 9.41
C ARG A 147 -33.28 18.98 10.36
N GLN A 148 -33.18 17.85 11.05
CA GLN A 148 -34.21 17.45 12.02
C GLN A 148 -34.25 18.36 13.25
N ALA A 149 -33.10 18.85 13.70
CA ALA A 149 -33.02 19.81 14.80
C ALA A 149 -33.71 21.15 14.44
N GLU A 150 -33.48 21.65 13.23
CA GLU A 150 -34.12 22.87 12.72
C GLU A 150 -35.65 22.72 12.60
N VAL A 151 -36.12 21.60 12.04
CA VAL A 151 -37.56 21.30 11.92
C VAL A 151 -38.26 21.16 13.28
N ASN A 152 -37.59 20.57 14.28
CA ASN A 152 -38.16 20.44 15.62
C ASN A 152 -38.30 21.80 16.32
N GLN A 153 -37.36 22.74 16.12
CA GLN A 153 -37.47 24.10 16.67
C GLN A 153 -38.64 24.88 16.05
N ASP A 154 -38.91 24.71 14.76
CA ASP A 154 -40.05 25.35 14.08
C ASP A 154 -41.41 24.80 14.52
N MET A 155 -41.48 23.53 14.92
CA MET A 155 -42.70 22.91 15.43
C MET A 155 -43.01 23.32 16.88
N GLU A 156 -42.00 23.54 17.72
CA GLU A 156 -42.19 23.96 19.11
C GLU A 156 -42.76 25.40 19.20
N MET A 157 -42.44 26.28 18.25
CA MET A 157 -42.93 27.67 18.23
C MET A 157 -44.35 27.85 17.65
N ARG A 158 -45.05 26.79 17.22
CA ARG A 158 -46.40 26.88 16.62
C ARG A 158 -47.53 26.30 17.47
N GLY A 159 -47.29 26.03 18.76
CA GLY A 159 -48.34 25.63 19.70
C GLY A 159 -49.35 26.74 19.97
N VAL A 160 -50.38 26.88 19.12
CA VAL A 160 -51.51 27.78 19.36
C VAL A 160 -52.50 27.09 20.30
N TYR A 161 -52.54 27.53 21.56
CA TYR A 161 -53.53 27.08 22.55
C TYR A 161 -54.88 27.75 22.24
N VAL A 162 -55.87 26.96 21.82
CA VAL A 162 -57.26 27.42 21.66
C VAL A 162 -58.00 27.15 22.98
N PRO A 163 -58.37 28.17 23.78
CA PRO A 163 -59.14 27.94 24.99
C PRO A 163 -60.60 27.61 24.62
N VAL A 164 -61.02 26.39 24.92
CA VAL A 164 -62.44 26.01 24.84
C VAL A 164 -63.11 26.43 26.16
N VAL A 165 -63.93 27.47 26.11
CA VAL A 165 -64.77 27.89 27.24
C VAL A 165 -66.05 27.06 27.23
N ILE A 166 -66.20 26.17 28.22
CA ILE A 166 -67.41 25.38 28.41
C ILE A 166 -68.37 26.20 29.28
N VAL A 167 -69.48 26.65 28.71
CA VAL A 167 -70.54 27.35 29.44
C VAL A 167 -71.48 26.32 30.05
N SER A 168 -71.35 26.06 31.35
CA SER A 168 -72.31 25.23 32.09
C SER A 168 -73.57 26.04 32.39
N GLY A 169 -74.65 25.76 31.67
CA GLY A 169 -75.99 26.30 31.98
C GLY A 169 -76.51 25.69 33.28
N ALA A 170 -76.61 26.49 34.35
CA ALA A 170 -77.22 26.09 35.60
C ALA A 170 -78.76 26.17 35.48
N THR A 171 -79.43 25.03 35.38
CA THR A 171 -80.88 24.93 35.54
C THR A 171 -81.21 24.93 37.03
N SER A 172 -81.73 26.06 37.52
CA SER A 172 -82.22 26.23 38.90
C SER A 172 -83.43 25.32 39.15
N ARG A 173 -83.39 24.53 40.23
CA ARG A 173 -84.51 23.70 40.72
C ARG A 173 -84.82 24.18 42.13
N ASP A 174 -85.81 25.07 42.24
CA ASP A 174 -86.20 25.69 43.49
C ASP A 174 -87.17 24.79 44.28
N GLN A 175 -87.06 24.90 45.61
CA GLN A 175 -87.48 23.94 46.60
C GLN A 175 -88.72 24.47 47.34
N GLY A 176 -89.87 23.84 47.17
CA GLY A 176 -91.11 24.18 47.89
C GLY A 176 -91.43 23.15 48.97
N VAL A 177 -91.11 23.47 50.22
CA VAL A 177 -91.63 22.81 51.43
C VAL A 177 -92.83 23.63 51.94
N PRO A 178 -93.95 23.02 52.33
CA PRO A 178 -94.90 23.69 53.22
C PRO A 178 -94.82 23.10 54.64
N GLU A 179 -94.66 23.96 55.65
CA GLU A 179 -94.82 23.62 57.06
C GLU A 179 -95.99 24.41 57.69
N GLN A 180 -96.85 23.67 58.39
CA GLN A 180 -97.74 24.01 59.52
C GLN A 180 -99.11 24.75 59.34
N VAL A 181 -100.16 24.02 59.75
CA VAL A 181 -101.10 24.27 60.90
C VAL A 181 -102.40 25.10 60.74
N ASN A 182 -103.45 24.51 61.36
CA ASN A 182 -104.72 25.05 61.89
C ASN A 182 -105.90 25.28 60.93
N LYS A 183 -106.93 24.42 61.00
CA LYS A 183 -108.08 24.48 61.93
C LYS A 183 -109.17 23.51 61.47
#